data_AF-A0A4V2PJ12-F1
#
_entry.id   AF-A0A4V2PJ12-F1
#
_cell.length_a   1.000
_cell.length_b   1.000
_cell.length_c   1.000
_cell.angle_alpha   90.00
_cell.angle_beta   90.00
_cell.angle_gamma   90.00
#
_symmetry.space_group_name_H-M   'P 1'
#
loop_
_entity.id
_entity.type
_entity.pdbx_description
1 polymer ?
#
loop_
_entity_poly.entity_id
_entity_poly.type
_entity_poly.pdbx_seq_one_letter_code
_entity_poly.pdbx_strand_id
1 'polypeptide(L)'
;MSHNGIAGYEVILLRHGETVGYDGDHGLTERGESQARDRGVSLASELAPGTTVRMLHARTARATATAAALRSSLLDAVGETGGIDVGALQPETWFDNLRVSVDGTVMDAADAVVERLATHSAPMRAFVASAIGSDPGEPHNLEAVRVHVDSEVATIRFRDHSTRLRLPHRLPAWVDEGSLTAFRHRRAESA
;
A
#
# COMPACT_ATOMS: atom_id res chain seq x y z
N MET A 1 -20.83 -16.00 22.05
CA MET A 1 -19.59 -15.22 22.23
C MET A 1 -19.63 -14.10 21.20
N SER A 2 -19.87 -12.89 21.66
CA SER A 2 -20.03 -11.68 20.85
C SER A 2 -18.70 -11.31 20.19
N HIS A 3 -18.61 -11.46 18.87
CA HIS A 3 -17.53 -10.87 18.09
C HIS A 3 -17.61 -9.35 18.27
N ASN A 4 -16.63 -8.79 18.98
CA ASN A 4 -16.44 -7.36 19.10
C ASN A 4 -16.33 -6.80 17.67
N GLY A 5 -17.35 -6.05 17.23
CA GLY A 5 -17.42 -5.52 15.87
C GLY A 5 -16.18 -4.68 15.61
N ILE A 6 -15.36 -5.07 14.64
CA ILE A 6 -14.26 -4.25 14.18
C ILE A 6 -14.92 -2.99 13.58
N ALA A 7 -14.74 -1.84 14.22
CA ALA A 7 -15.10 -0.56 13.63
C ALA A 7 -14.44 -0.48 12.24
N GLY A 8 -15.19 -0.05 11.23
CA GLY A 8 -14.71 -0.05 9.84
C GLY A 8 -13.38 0.69 9.69
N TYR A 9 -12.52 0.20 8.81
CA TYR A 9 -11.19 0.75 8.58
C TYR A 9 -10.97 1.08 7.10
N GLU A 10 -10.07 2.01 6.82
CA GLU A 10 -9.67 2.36 5.45
C GLU A 10 -8.25 1.87 5.15
N VAL A 11 -8.07 1.29 3.96
CA VAL A 11 -6.76 0.99 3.38
C VAL A 11 -6.57 1.90 2.17
N ILE A 12 -5.45 2.61 2.15
CA ILE A 12 -5.06 3.50 1.05
C ILE A 12 -3.81 2.90 0.40
N LEU A 13 -3.95 2.38 -0.81
CA LEU A 13 -2.82 1.89 -1.60
C LEU A 13 -2.29 3.02 -2.46
N LEU A 14 -1.03 3.41 -2.26
CA LEU A 14 -0.38 4.50 -2.98
C LEU A 14 0.72 3.96 -3.88
N ARG A 15 0.76 4.44 -5.12
CA ARG A 15 1.92 4.27 -5.99
C ARG A 15 3.07 5.15 -5.48
N HIS A 16 4.31 4.64 -5.51
CA HIS A 16 5.51 5.41 -5.15
C HIS A 16 5.66 6.69 -5.98
N GLY A 17 6.42 7.66 -5.45
CA GLY A 17 6.81 8.87 -6.19
C GLY A 17 7.64 8.56 -7.43
N GLU A 18 7.76 9.52 -8.33
CA GLU A 18 8.63 9.39 -9.50
C GLU A 18 10.06 8.97 -9.12
N THR A 19 10.66 8.07 -9.90
CA THR A 19 11.97 7.46 -9.61
C THR A 19 13.04 7.90 -10.59
N VAL A 20 14.30 7.91 -10.15
CA VAL A 20 15.47 8.28 -10.98
C VAL A 20 15.70 7.32 -12.15
N GLY A 21 15.19 6.09 -12.02
CA GLY A 21 15.14 5.07 -13.06
C GLY A 21 14.22 3.93 -12.62
N TYR A 22 13.88 3.04 -13.55
CA TYR A 22 13.12 1.81 -13.27
C TYR A 22 14.00 0.55 -13.31
N ASP A 23 15.22 0.67 -13.81
CA ASP A 23 16.19 -0.42 -13.91
C ASP A 23 16.97 -0.53 -12.58
N GLY A 24 16.42 -1.25 -11.59
CA GLY A 24 17.05 -1.49 -10.28
C GLY A 24 16.43 -0.72 -9.09
N ASP A 25 17.03 -0.86 -7.89
CA ASP A 25 16.51 -0.29 -6.64
C ASP A 25 16.92 1.18 -6.43
N HIS A 26 16.44 2.05 -7.32
CA HIS A 26 16.68 3.49 -7.24
C HIS A 26 15.70 4.21 -6.31
N GLY A 27 16.16 5.31 -5.71
CA GLY A 27 15.33 6.23 -4.92
C GLY A 27 14.41 7.12 -5.77
N LEU A 28 13.84 8.15 -5.13
CA LEU A 28 12.96 9.12 -5.79
C LEU A 28 13.74 10.20 -6.54
N THR A 29 13.14 10.79 -7.57
CA THR A 29 13.57 12.11 -8.08
C THR A 29 13.17 13.20 -7.09
N GLU A 30 13.73 14.41 -7.23
CA GLU A 30 13.27 15.59 -6.46
C GLU A 30 11.76 15.84 -6.63
N ARG A 31 11.24 15.60 -7.84
CA ARG A 31 9.81 15.66 -8.13
C ARG A 31 9.06 14.56 -7.38
N GLY A 32 9.55 13.33 -7.38
CA GLY A 32 8.97 12.20 -6.64
C GLY A 32 8.89 12.46 -5.14
N GLU A 33 9.91 13.10 -4.56
CA GLU A 33 9.86 13.52 -3.16
C GLU A 33 8.82 14.60 -2.91
N SER A 34 8.75 15.61 -3.78
CA SER A 34 7.73 16.68 -3.67
C SER A 34 6.32 16.10 -3.78
N GLN A 35 6.07 15.16 -4.70
CA GLN A 35 4.80 14.44 -4.78
C GLN A 35 4.44 13.73 -3.47
N ALA A 36 5.41 13.06 -2.84
CA ALA A 36 5.18 12.37 -1.57
C ALA A 36 4.88 13.35 -0.43
N ARG A 37 5.58 14.50 -0.39
CA ARG A 37 5.33 15.58 0.58
C ARG A 37 3.94 16.18 0.42
N ASP A 38 3.57 16.55 -0.80
CA ASP A 38 2.26 17.12 -1.12
C ASP A 38 1.13 16.15 -0.76
N ARG A 39 1.34 14.85 -1.00
CA ARG A 39 0.38 13.82 -0.60
C ARG A 39 0.23 13.71 0.91
N GLY A 40 1.30 13.82 1.69
CA GLY A 40 1.23 13.81 3.15
C GLY A 40 0.42 14.99 3.71
N VAL A 41 0.62 16.19 3.16
CA VAL A 41 -0.18 17.38 3.51
C VAL A 41 -1.64 17.18 3.13
N SER A 42 -1.92 16.71 1.92
CA SER A 42 -3.30 16.44 1.47
C SER A 42 -3.98 15.33 2.28
N LEU A 43 -3.25 14.31 2.73
CA LEU A 43 -3.82 13.24 3.54
C LEU A 43 -4.21 13.76 4.93
N ALA A 44 -3.45 14.69 5.51
CA ALA A 44 -3.78 15.29 6.81
C ALA A 44 -5.19 15.87 6.87
N SER A 45 -5.66 16.51 5.78
CA SER A 45 -7.00 17.11 5.71
C SER A 45 -8.13 16.10 5.46
N GLU A 46 -7.79 14.87 5.06
CA GLU A 46 -8.75 13.78 4.83
C GLU A 46 -8.99 12.96 6.11
N LEU A 47 -8.06 12.97 7.05
CA LEU A 47 -8.10 12.16 8.26
C LEU A 47 -8.99 12.80 9.34
N ALA A 48 -9.82 11.98 9.98
CA ALA A 48 -10.62 12.41 11.11
C ALA A 48 -9.79 12.46 12.40
N PRO A 49 -10.06 13.38 13.33
CA PRO A 49 -9.48 13.33 14.67
C PRO A 49 -9.73 11.98 15.35
N GLY A 50 -8.72 11.48 16.07
CA GLY A 50 -8.74 10.15 16.70
C GLY A 50 -8.31 9.01 15.77
N THR A 51 -7.94 9.28 14.51
CA THR A 51 -7.48 8.24 13.59
C THR A 51 -6.07 7.77 13.94
N THR A 52 -5.88 6.44 14.03
CA THR A 52 -4.56 5.82 14.07
C THR A 52 -4.15 5.40 12.67
N VAL A 53 -3.06 5.98 12.16
CA VAL A 53 -2.50 5.69 10.83
C VAL A 53 -1.37 4.68 10.95
N ARG A 54 -1.49 3.56 10.20
CA ARG A 54 -0.42 2.56 10.08
C ARG A 54 0.35 2.76 8.79
N MET A 55 1.67 2.95 8.89
CA MET A 55 2.54 3.30 7.76
C MET A 55 3.26 2.06 7.20
N LEU A 56 2.52 1.17 6.53
CA LEU A 56 3.08 0.00 5.87
C LEU A 56 3.67 0.37 4.49
N HIS A 57 4.83 -0.20 4.13
CA HIS A 57 5.42 0.02 2.81
C HIS A 57 6.20 -1.20 2.28
N ALA A 58 6.40 -1.24 0.96
CA ALA A 58 7.31 -2.18 0.32
C ALA A 58 8.78 -1.90 0.70
N ARG A 59 9.64 -2.93 0.71
CA ARG A 59 11.05 -2.81 1.14
C ARG A 59 11.98 -2.09 0.15
N THR A 60 11.48 -1.77 -1.03
CA THR A 60 12.25 -1.12 -2.10
C THR A 60 12.64 0.31 -1.72
N ALA A 61 13.77 0.81 -2.22
CA ALA A 61 14.28 2.16 -1.95
C ALA A 61 13.25 3.24 -2.26
N ARG A 62 12.60 3.19 -3.44
CA ARG A 62 11.54 4.14 -3.85
C ARG A 62 10.32 4.14 -2.92
N ALA A 63 9.85 2.98 -2.46
CA ALA A 63 8.70 2.89 -1.57
C ALA A 63 9.06 3.40 -0.16
N THR A 64 10.26 3.05 0.32
CA THR A 64 10.79 3.54 1.60
C THR A 64 10.94 5.05 1.59
N ALA A 65 11.55 5.62 0.53
CA ALA A 65 11.71 7.06 0.37
C ALA A 65 10.35 7.79 0.26
N THR A 66 9.39 7.21 -0.48
CA THR A 66 8.01 7.74 -0.56
C THR A 66 7.37 7.78 0.81
N ALA A 67 7.44 6.67 1.55
CA ALA A 67 6.82 6.56 2.87
C ALA A 67 7.47 7.52 3.88
N ALA A 68 8.78 7.70 3.83
CA ALA A 68 9.50 8.66 4.67
C ALA A 68 9.08 10.10 4.41
N ALA A 69 9.09 10.55 3.15
CA ALA A 69 8.69 11.90 2.77
C ALA A 69 7.22 12.19 3.10
N LEU A 70 6.33 11.23 2.83
CA LEU A 70 4.91 11.32 3.15
C LEU A 70 4.68 11.38 4.66
N ARG A 71 5.34 10.51 5.45
CA ARG A 71 5.20 10.50 6.92
C ARG A 71 5.66 11.81 7.54
N SER A 72 6.80 12.33 7.10
CA SER A 72 7.34 13.59 7.63
C SER A 72 6.35 14.73 7.42
N SER A 73 5.92 14.94 6.18
CA SER A 73 4.96 16.00 5.83
C SER A 73 3.57 15.81 6.48
N LEU A 74 3.12 14.56 6.65
CA LEU A 74 1.89 14.26 7.37
C LEU A 74 2.00 14.67 8.84
N LEU A 75 3.09 14.32 9.52
CA LEU A 75 3.34 14.72 10.91
C LEU A 75 3.37 16.25 11.07
N ASP A 76 4.07 16.93 10.16
CA ASP A 76 4.16 18.39 10.16
C ASP A 76 2.77 19.02 9.96
N ALA A 77 1.94 18.45 9.10
CA ALA A 77 0.61 18.97 8.78
C ALA A 77 -0.44 18.70 9.88
N VAL A 78 -0.39 17.54 10.56
CA VAL A 78 -1.34 17.23 11.65
C VAL A 78 -1.00 17.94 12.96
N GLY A 79 0.29 18.24 13.18
CA GLY A 79 0.80 18.89 14.39
C GLY A 79 0.56 18.10 15.68
N GLU A 80 1.01 18.65 16.81
CA GLU A 80 0.92 17.98 18.13
C GLU A 80 -0.51 17.86 18.68
N THR A 81 -1.45 18.66 18.16
CA THR A 81 -2.83 18.79 18.68
C THR A 81 -3.90 18.15 17.80
N GLY A 82 -3.53 17.61 16.63
CA GLY A 82 -4.47 17.10 15.63
C GLY A 82 -5.22 15.82 16.03
N GLY A 83 -4.83 15.18 17.14
CA GLY A 83 -5.47 13.95 17.64
C GLY A 83 -5.34 12.76 16.67
N ILE A 84 -4.45 12.84 15.68
CA ILE A 84 -4.14 11.77 14.74
C ILE A 84 -2.83 11.12 15.19
N ASP A 85 -2.85 9.81 15.39
CA ASP A 85 -1.67 9.04 15.77
C ASP A 85 -1.02 8.43 14.53
N VAL A 86 0.12 9.01 14.09
CA VAL A 86 0.86 8.55 12.91
C VAL A 86 1.97 7.59 13.33
N GLY A 87 1.74 6.30 13.09
CA GLY A 87 2.68 5.24 13.45
C GLY A 87 4.04 5.36 12.76
N ALA A 88 5.03 4.62 13.29
CA ALA A 88 6.33 4.47 12.66
C ALA A 88 6.23 3.77 11.29
N LEU A 89 7.22 3.98 10.42
CA LEU A 89 7.34 3.25 9.17
C LEU A 89 7.56 1.77 9.45
N GLN A 90 6.80 0.92 8.75
CA GLN A 90 6.84 -0.52 8.90
C GLN A 90 7.02 -1.15 7.51
N PRO A 91 8.21 -1.67 7.17
CA PRO A 91 8.36 -2.47 5.97
C PRO A 91 7.52 -3.73 6.10
N GLU A 92 6.68 -4.00 5.09
CA GLU A 92 5.82 -5.17 5.04
C GLU A 92 6.43 -6.20 4.08
N THR A 93 6.76 -7.38 4.60
CA THR A 93 7.48 -8.41 3.84
C THR A 93 6.63 -9.02 2.73
N TRP A 94 5.31 -8.86 2.82
CA TRP A 94 4.36 -9.31 1.81
C TRP A 94 4.16 -8.27 0.69
N PHE A 95 4.65 -7.04 0.86
CA PHE A 95 4.64 -6.00 -0.17
C PHE A 95 5.93 -6.06 -0.97
N ASP A 96 6.24 -7.23 -1.53
CA ASP A 96 7.30 -7.38 -2.52
C ASP A 96 6.75 -7.04 -3.92
N ASN A 97 7.64 -6.64 -4.84
CA ASN A 97 7.26 -6.48 -6.24
C ASN A 97 6.81 -7.83 -6.82
N LEU A 98 6.07 -7.77 -7.94
CA LEU A 98 5.86 -8.93 -8.79
C LEU A 98 7.23 -9.55 -9.12
N ARG A 99 7.39 -10.84 -8.83
CA ARG A 99 8.57 -11.61 -9.24
C ARG A 99 8.22 -12.48 -10.42
N VAL A 100 9.12 -12.54 -11.39
CA VAL A 100 9.02 -13.42 -12.55
C VAL A 100 10.16 -14.41 -12.54
N SER A 101 9.91 -15.62 -13.01
CA SER A 101 10.95 -16.60 -13.27
C SER A 101 11.26 -16.59 -14.77
N VAL A 102 12.50 -16.24 -15.12
CA VAL A 102 13.02 -16.32 -16.49
C VAL A 102 14.13 -17.37 -16.49
N ASP A 103 13.97 -18.41 -17.30
CA ASP A 103 14.92 -19.53 -17.41
C ASP A 103 15.31 -20.17 -16.06
N GLY A 104 14.34 -20.29 -15.14
CA GLY A 104 14.55 -20.89 -13.82
C GLY A 104 15.17 -19.94 -12.77
N THR A 105 15.50 -18.71 -13.14
CA THR A 105 15.97 -17.68 -12.20
C THR A 105 14.80 -16.81 -11.78
N VAL A 106 14.48 -16.78 -10.49
CA VAL A 106 13.48 -15.86 -9.93
C VAL A 106 14.13 -14.50 -9.71
N MET A 107 13.60 -13.48 -10.36
CA MET A 107 14.09 -12.11 -10.28
C MET A 107 12.92 -11.14 -10.06
N ASP A 108 13.22 -9.94 -9.55
CA ASP A 108 12.25 -8.87 -9.50
C ASP A 108 11.80 -8.57 -10.92
N ALA A 109 10.51 -8.40 -11.17
CA ALA A 109 10.06 -8.11 -12.52
C ALA A 109 10.55 -6.73 -13.01
N ALA A 110 10.92 -5.81 -12.11
CA ALA A 110 11.66 -4.59 -12.48
C ALA A 110 13.10 -4.88 -12.94
N ASP A 111 13.74 -5.92 -12.41
CA ASP A 111 15.07 -6.37 -12.84
C ASP A 111 15.01 -7.25 -14.10
N ALA A 112 13.85 -7.84 -14.40
CA ALA A 112 13.61 -8.77 -15.51
C ALA A 112 13.38 -8.09 -16.87
N VAL A 113 13.67 -6.80 -17.01
CA VAL A 113 13.24 -6.01 -18.18
C VAL A 113 14.04 -6.39 -19.44
N VAL A 114 13.54 -7.39 -20.15
CA VAL A 114 13.56 -7.47 -21.61
C VAL A 114 12.08 -7.56 -22.03
N GLU A 115 11.55 -6.43 -22.52
CA GLU A 115 10.16 -6.19 -22.95
C GLU A 115 9.02 -6.31 -21.90
N ARG A 116 8.48 -5.12 -21.54
CA ARG A 116 7.04 -4.87 -21.23
C ARG A 116 6.41 -5.48 -19.97
N LEU A 117 7.06 -5.43 -18.81
CA LEU A 117 6.37 -5.55 -17.53
C LEU A 117 6.67 -4.33 -16.64
N ALA A 118 5.68 -3.46 -16.46
CA ALA A 118 5.72 -2.34 -15.49
C ALA A 118 5.20 -2.85 -14.14
N THR A 119 6.06 -2.93 -13.12
CA THR A 119 5.91 -3.95 -12.05
C THR A 119 5.51 -3.40 -10.69
N HIS A 120 5.54 -2.09 -10.49
CA HIS A 120 5.10 -1.47 -9.23
C HIS A 120 3.61 -1.20 -9.20
N SER A 121 3.04 -0.83 -10.34
CA SER A 121 1.59 -0.68 -10.51
C SER A 121 0.90 -1.99 -10.84
N ALA A 122 1.59 -3.01 -11.37
CA ALA A 122 0.96 -4.27 -11.78
C ALA A 122 0.11 -4.91 -10.67
N PRO A 123 0.57 -5.03 -9.40
CA PRO A 123 -0.29 -5.52 -8.33
C PRO A 123 -1.50 -4.63 -8.05
N MET A 124 -1.32 -3.30 -8.07
CA MET A 124 -2.42 -2.34 -7.90
C MET A 124 -3.45 -2.47 -9.03
N ARG A 125 -2.99 -2.54 -10.30
CA ARG A 125 -3.82 -2.74 -11.48
C ARG A 125 -4.54 -4.08 -11.45
N ALA A 126 -3.85 -5.16 -11.09
CA ALA A 126 -4.46 -6.48 -10.96
C ALA A 126 -5.57 -6.48 -9.89
N PHE A 127 -5.32 -5.85 -8.75
CA PHE A 127 -6.32 -5.67 -7.70
C PHE A 127 -7.54 -4.88 -8.19
N VAL A 128 -7.31 -3.69 -8.76
CA VAL A 128 -8.36 -2.79 -9.26
C VAL A 128 -9.16 -3.44 -10.38
N ALA A 129 -8.49 -4.05 -11.37
CA ALA A 129 -9.13 -4.73 -12.49
C ALA A 129 -9.98 -5.91 -12.03
N SER A 130 -9.49 -6.70 -11.06
CA SER A 130 -10.25 -7.80 -10.47
C SER A 130 -11.47 -7.31 -9.69
N ALA A 131 -11.34 -6.18 -8.98
CA ALA A 131 -12.42 -5.64 -8.17
C ALA A 131 -13.53 -4.97 -9.01
N ILE A 132 -13.14 -4.21 -10.03
CA ILE A 132 -14.07 -3.42 -10.87
C ILE A 132 -14.59 -4.24 -12.05
N GLY A 133 -13.87 -5.29 -12.48
CA GLY A 133 -14.21 -6.11 -13.65
C GLY A 133 -13.65 -5.58 -14.98
N SER A 134 -12.85 -4.51 -14.93
CA SER A 134 -12.13 -3.93 -16.08
C SER A 134 -10.88 -3.21 -15.59
N ASP A 135 -9.83 -3.15 -16.41
CA ASP A 135 -8.61 -2.38 -16.08
C ASP A 135 -8.76 -0.89 -16.45
N PRO A 136 -8.83 0.03 -15.47
CA PRO A 136 -8.94 1.47 -15.71
C PRO A 136 -7.59 2.12 -16.08
N GLY A 137 -6.53 1.33 -16.21
CA GLY A 137 -5.22 1.76 -16.67
C GLY A 137 -4.23 2.06 -15.55
N GLU A 138 -3.06 2.53 -15.95
CA GLU A 138 -1.93 2.82 -15.07
C GLU A 138 -2.25 3.97 -14.08
N PRO A 139 -2.07 3.77 -12.76
CA PRO A 139 -2.21 4.85 -11.79
C PRO A 139 -1.09 5.88 -11.93
N HIS A 140 -1.40 7.16 -11.75
CA HIS A 140 -0.37 8.19 -11.61
C HIS A 140 0.45 7.97 -10.33
N ASN A 141 1.64 8.57 -10.24
CA ASN A 141 2.42 8.56 -9.00
C ASN A 141 1.57 9.15 -7.86
N LEU A 142 1.58 8.47 -6.70
CA LEU A 142 0.79 8.80 -5.50
C LEU A 142 -0.74 8.76 -5.71
N GLU A 143 -1.25 8.28 -6.85
CA GLU A 143 -2.68 8.06 -7.03
C GLU A 143 -3.14 6.91 -6.11
N ALA A 144 -4.27 7.13 -5.43
CA ALA A 144 -4.76 6.24 -4.39
C ALA A 144 -5.84 5.28 -4.90
N VAL A 145 -5.71 4.01 -4.55
CA VAL A 145 -6.84 3.08 -4.51
C VAL A 145 -7.32 3.02 -3.07
N ARG A 146 -8.58 3.38 -2.83
CA ARG A 146 -9.19 3.40 -1.48
C ARG A 146 -10.05 2.17 -1.27
N VAL A 147 -9.83 1.49 -0.17
CA VAL A 147 -10.61 0.33 0.25
C VAL A 147 -11.17 0.60 1.63
N HIS A 148 -12.46 0.88 1.71
CA HIS A 148 -13.17 0.99 2.98
C HIS A 148 -13.75 -0.38 3.34
N VAL A 149 -13.34 -0.94 4.47
CA VAL A 149 -13.82 -2.23 4.96
C VAL A 149 -14.77 -1.99 6.13
N ASP A 150 -16.00 -2.45 5.97
CA ASP A 150 -17.01 -2.49 7.04
C ASP A 150 -17.47 -3.94 7.21
N SER A 151 -17.11 -4.53 8.36
CA SER A 151 -17.43 -5.92 8.69
C SER A 151 -17.00 -6.89 7.58
N GLU A 152 -17.96 -7.40 6.79
CA GLU A 152 -17.74 -8.38 5.72
C GLU A 152 -17.82 -7.77 4.32
N VAL A 153 -17.91 -6.44 4.20
CA VAL A 153 -18.03 -5.74 2.92
C VAL A 153 -16.89 -4.75 2.74
N ALA A 154 -16.17 -4.87 1.63
CA ALA A 154 -15.21 -3.88 1.18
C ALA A 154 -15.82 -3.04 0.07
N THR A 155 -15.70 -1.71 0.18
CA THR A 155 -15.98 -0.76 -0.88
C THR A 155 -14.66 -0.27 -1.46
N ILE A 156 -14.39 -0.59 -2.71
CA ILE A 156 -13.18 -0.22 -3.43
C ILE A 156 -13.50 0.97 -4.34
N ARG A 157 -12.69 2.02 -4.27
CA ARG A 157 -12.81 3.23 -5.09
C ARG A 157 -11.49 3.55 -5.78
N PHE A 158 -11.58 3.85 -7.08
CA PHE A 158 -10.47 4.32 -7.89
C PHE A 158 -11.02 5.19 -9.02
N ARG A 159 -10.62 6.46 -9.07
CA ARG A 159 -11.17 7.48 -10.00
C ARG A 159 -12.71 7.56 -9.90
N ASP A 160 -13.41 7.43 -11.02
CA ASP A 160 -14.87 7.43 -11.15
C ASP A 160 -15.50 6.04 -10.91
N HIS A 161 -14.69 5.02 -10.61
CA HIS A 161 -15.18 3.68 -10.32
C HIS A 161 -15.38 3.44 -8.82
N SER A 162 -16.46 2.73 -8.51
CA SER A 162 -16.80 2.28 -7.15
C SER A 162 -17.48 0.93 -7.21
N THR A 163 -16.95 -0.05 -6.47
CA THR A 163 -17.49 -1.42 -6.40
C THR A 163 -17.54 -1.89 -4.96
N ARG A 164 -18.51 -2.77 -4.67
CA ARG A 164 -18.68 -3.39 -3.36
C ARG A 164 -18.49 -4.88 -3.50
N LEU A 165 -17.58 -5.43 -2.70
CA LEU A 165 -17.27 -6.86 -2.67
C LEU A 165 -17.52 -7.39 -1.26
N ARG A 166 -18.11 -8.59 -1.16
CA ARG A 166 -18.08 -9.33 0.10
C ARG A 166 -16.69 -9.91 0.29
N LEU A 167 -16.09 -9.67 1.44
CA LEU A 167 -14.82 -10.24 1.81
C LEU A 167 -14.98 -11.75 2.00
N PRO A 168 -14.07 -12.58 1.47
CA PRO A 168 -14.14 -14.02 1.68
C PRO A 168 -13.91 -14.32 3.17
N HIS A 169 -14.83 -15.04 3.80
CA HIS A 169 -14.72 -15.46 5.22
C HIS A 169 -13.64 -16.52 5.45
N ARG A 170 -13.07 -17.07 4.37
CA ARG A 170 -11.91 -17.96 4.40
C ARG A 170 -10.87 -17.42 3.46
N LEU A 171 -9.65 -17.35 3.96
CA LEU A 171 -8.51 -17.07 3.11
C LEU A 171 -8.40 -18.17 2.04
N PRO A 172 -7.91 -17.86 0.84
CA PRO A 172 -7.63 -18.88 -0.17
C PRO A 172 -6.79 -19.99 0.44
N ALA A 173 -7.00 -21.25 0.04
CA ALA A 173 -6.33 -22.41 0.65
C ALA A 173 -4.79 -22.39 0.57
N TRP A 174 -4.24 -21.55 -0.30
CA TRP A 174 -2.79 -21.31 -0.45
C TRP A 174 -2.26 -20.20 0.48
N VAL A 175 -3.14 -19.47 1.17
CA VAL A 175 -2.81 -18.56 2.27
C VAL A 175 -3.05 -19.31 3.58
N ASP A 176 -1.97 -19.83 4.16
CA ASP A 176 -2.03 -20.58 5.41
C ASP A 176 -2.21 -19.66 6.63
N GLU A 177 -3.20 -19.97 7.48
CA GLU A 177 -3.43 -19.25 8.75
C GLU A 177 -2.22 -19.33 9.70
N GLY A 178 -1.43 -20.41 9.63
CA GLY A 178 -0.17 -20.56 10.36
C GLY A 178 0.87 -19.51 9.97
N SER A 179 0.92 -19.15 8.69
CA SER A 179 1.79 -18.11 8.13
C SER A 179 1.45 -16.71 8.67
N LEU A 180 0.16 -16.42 8.87
CA LEU A 180 -0.31 -15.18 9.47
C LEU A 180 -0.13 -15.14 10.99
N THR A 181 -0.21 -16.29 11.66
CA THR A 181 -0.12 -16.40 13.14
C THR A 181 1.33 -16.39 13.62
N ALA A 182 2.24 -17.11 12.97
CA ALA A 182 3.69 -17.04 13.24
C ALA A 182 4.27 -15.63 13.02
N PHE A 183 3.63 -14.84 12.16
CA PHE A 183 3.99 -13.46 11.89
C PHE A 183 3.58 -12.49 13.01
N ARG A 184 2.42 -12.74 13.65
CA ARG A 184 1.98 -11.97 14.83
C ARG A 184 2.87 -12.22 16.05
N HIS A 185 3.34 -13.45 16.25
CA HIS A 185 4.21 -13.80 17.38
C HIS A 185 5.63 -13.20 17.28
N ARG A 186 6.23 -13.10 16.09
CA ARG A 186 7.54 -12.44 15.90
C ARG A 186 7.55 -10.94 16.22
N ARG A 187 6.38 -10.28 16.36
CA ARG A 187 6.28 -8.88 16.81
C ARG A 187 6.29 -8.70 18.32
N ALA A 188 5.96 -9.73 19.10
CA ALA A 188 5.95 -9.64 20.57
C ALA A 188 7.35 -9.84 21.18
N GLU A 189 8.27 -10.45 20.44
CA GLU A 189 9.62 -10.82 20.92
C GLU A 189 10.72 -9.85 20.45
N SER A 190 10.37 -8.76 19.75
CA SER A 190 11.33 -7.76 19.24
C SER A 190 10.95 -6.31 19.61
N ALA A 191 10.16 -6.15 20.68
CA ALA A 191 9.87 -4.86 21.32
C ALA A 191 10.69 -4.71 22.60
#